data_AF-A0A212CTL9-F1
#
_entry.id   AF-A0A212CTL9-F1
#
_cell.length_a   1.000
_cell.length_b   1.000
_cell.length_c   1.000
_cell.angle_alpha   90.00
_cell.angle_beta   90.00
_cell.angle_gamma   90.00
#
_symmetry.space_group_name_H-M   'P 1'
#
loop_
_entity.id
_entity.type
_entity.pdbx_description
1 polymer ?
#
loop_
_entity_poly.entity_id
_entity_poly.type
_entity_poly.pdbx_seq_one_letter_code
_entity_poly.pdbx_strand_id
1 'polypeptide(L)'
;SPEQSWLVADCPVADCADGDALLPPTSSSFPHPTQVTTYLHKDYNNLWIIKKHNSNSDPLDPSLPVEFVRHGDIIRLEHKETSRNLHSHYHEAPLTRKHYQVTGYGINGSGDSNDFWRIEVINRKFGNRIKVLRSRIRLIHLVTGCVLGSSGKVLPKWGWEQLEVTCTPYLKETLSSIWNVEDHINPKLPNISLEVLQPSFPEIMLESHMVMIRGNNGLKPKDNEFTSKPWHWPINFQGLRFSGVNDTDFRVYLLGNPVVWWLNLLSLALYILSASVFAVAMQRGARLPAEVEGLSQVLLRGGGQLLLGWMMHYFPFFLMGRVLYFHHYFPAMLFSSMLTGLLWDTLLRLCAWSLASYPLAGFYLFHPLAYGMVGPLAQDPRSPMAGLRWLESWDF
;
A
#
# COMPACT_ATOMS: atom_id res chain seq x y z
N SER A 1 -18.79 -9.51 30.73
CA SER A 1 -17.52 -10.15 30.34
C SER A 1 -16.47 -9.06 30.29
N PRO A 2 -15.72 -8.76 31.37
CA PRO A 2 -14.97 -7.52 31.38
C PRO A 2 -13.60 -7.75 30.72
N GLU A 3 -13.51 -7.19 29.52
CA GLU A 3 -12.32 -7.06 28.69
C GLU A 3 -11.29 -6.17 29.38
N GLN A 4 -10.03 -6.60 29.26
CA GLN A 4 -8.85 -6.04 29.90
C GLN A 4 -7.91 -5.58 28.76
N SER A 5 -7.53 -4.30 28.65
CA SER A 5 -6.56 -3.76 27.63
C SER A 5 -5.21 -3.16 28.14
N TRP A 6 -3.99 -3.65 27.85
CA TRP A 6 -2.66 -3.16 28.39
C TRP A 6 -1.82 -2.35 27.38
N LEU A 7 -0.63 -1.82 27.71
CA LEU A 7 0.28 -1.14 26.75
C LEU A 7 0.42 -1.91 25.42
N VAL A 8 -0.08 -1.37 24.32
CA VAL A 8 0.18 -1.84 22.95
C VAL A 8 0.87 -0.67 22.23
N ALA A 9 1.76 -0.88 21.27
CA ALA A 9 2.35 0.19 20.46
C ALA A 9 2.13 -0.16 18.99
N ASP A 10 2.22 0.81 18.08
CA ASP A 10 2.01 0.64 16.61
C ASP A 10 2.85 -0.51 16.00
N CYS A 11 3.84 -1.00 16.75
CA CYS A 11 4.46 -2.32 16.61
C CYS A 11 4.67 -2.87 18.04
N PRO A 12 3.86 -3.79 18.57
CA PRO A 12 4.00 -4.22 19.95
C PRO A 12 5.31 -4.95 20.14
N VAL A 13 6.04 -4.59 21.20
CA VAL A 13 7.23 -5.32 21.64
C VAL A 13 6.74 -6.63 22.22
N ALA A 14 7.12 -7.78 21.64
CA ALA A 14 6.74 -9.10 22.12
C ALA A 14 7.98 -9.83 22.66
N ASP A 15 7.84 -10.51 23.80
CA ASP A 15 8.84 -11.46 24.30
C ASP A 15 8.37 -12.87 23.96
N CYS A 16 9.13 -13.57 23.13
CA CYS A 16 8.79 -14.92 22.71
C CYS A 16 9.29 -15.91 23.78
N ALA A 17 8.37 -16.36 24.63
CA ALA A 17 8.67 -17.21 25.77
C ALA A 17 9.21 -18.61 25.40
N ASP A 18 9.02 -19.09 24.16
CA ASP A 18 9.46 -20.40 23.71
C ASP A 18 10.33 -20.30 22.45
N GLY A 19 11.63 -20.09 22.65
CA GLY A 19 12.63 -20.16 21.59
C GLY A 19 14.05 -20.03 22.11
N ASP A 20 14.61 -21.15 22.60
CA ASP A 20 16.05 -21.32 22.76
C ASP A 20 16.73 -21.22 21.39
N ALA A 21 17.04 -20.01 20.92
CA ALA A 21 17.72 -19.87 19.63
C ALA A 21 18.53 -18.58 19.50
N LEU A 22 19.37 -18.23 20.47
CA LEU A 22 20.42 -17.24 20.20
C LEU A 22 21.86 -17.62 20.62
N LEU A 23 22.08 -18.62 21.48
CA LEU A 23 23.45 -19.05 21.83
C LEU A 23 23.52 -20.56 22.14
N PRO A 24 24.58 -21.29 21.70
CA PRO A 24 24.84 -22.63 22.22
C PRO A 24 25.13 -22.56 23.73
N PRO A 25 24.79 -23.61 24.51
CA PRO A 25 24.96 -23.59 25.95
C PRO A 25 26.45 -23.52 26.29
N THR A 26 26.88 -22.40 26.86
CA THR A 26 28.17 -22.33 27.56
C THR A 26 27.90 -22.28 29.05
N SER A 27 28.60 -23.15 29.77
CA SER A 27 28.49 -23.40 31.20
C SER A 27 28.62 -22.12 32.02
N SER A 28 27.51 -21.47 32.35
CA SER A 28 27.48 -20.44 33.39
C SER A 28 26.08 -20.34 33.99
N SER A 29 26.04 -20.17 35.30
CA SER A 29 24.86 -20.14 36.16
C SER A 29 24.00 -18.86 36.03
N PHE A 30 23.98 -18.24 34.85
CA PHE A 30 23.23 -17.01 34.58
C PHE A 30 21.99 -17.32 33.71
N PRO A 31 20.85 -16.67 33.96
CA PRO A 31 19.66 -16.86 33.13
C PRO A 31 19.93 -16.42 31.68
N HIS A 32 19.61 -17.28 30.72
CA HIS A 32 19.74 -16.95 29.30
C HIS A 32 18.75 -15.83 28.91
N PRO A 33 19.21 -14.77 28.22
CA PRO A 33 18.33 -13.70 27.76
C PRO A 33 17.33 -14.22 26.72
N THR A 34 16.08 -13.77 26.79
CA THR A 34 15.05 -14.07 25.78
C THR A 34 15.04 -13.02 24.68
N GLN A 35 14.51 -13.43 23.54
CA GLN A 35 14.35 -12.59 22.38
C GLN A 35 13.18 -11.62 22.54
N VAL A 36 13.43 -10.37 22.18
CA VAL A 36 12.41 -9.32 22.09
C VAL A 36 12.28 -8.86 20.64
N THR A 37 11.06 -8.85 20.11
CA THR A 37 10.72 -8.56 18.71
C THR A 37 9.58 -7.56 18.63
N THR A 38 9.18 -7.15 17.41
CA THR A 38 7.85 -6.58 17.22
C THR A 38 6.94 -7.43 16.35
N TYR A 39 5.71 -7.65 16.80
CA TYR A 39 4.74 -8.55 16.18
C TYR A 39 3.47 -7.81 15.74
N LEU A 40 2.98 -7.98 14.51
CA LEU A 40 1.92 -7.09 13.99
C LEU A 40 0.50 -7.39 14.50
N HIS A 41 0.29 -8.48 15.24
CA HIS A 41 -1.04 -8.90 15.67
C HIS A 41 -1.21 -8.78 17.19
N LYS A 42 -2.47 -8.61 17.63
CA LYS A 42 -2.82 -8.59 19.05
C LYS A 42 -2.58 -9.97 19.68
N ASP A 43 -1.77 -10.01 20.73
CA ASP A 43 -1.39 -11.22 21.44
C ASP A 43 -1.20 -10.91 22.95
N TYR A 44 -1.36 -11.91 23.81
CA TYR A 44 -1.11 -11.79 25.25
C TYR A 44 0.39 -11.61 25.58
N ASN A 45 1.29 -11.95 24.66
CA ASN A 45 2.74 -11.71 24.77
C ASN A 45 3.15 -10.27 24.41
N ASN A 46 2.19 -9.40 24.06
CA ASN A 46 2.46 -7.99 23.79
C ASN A 46 2.38 -7.13 25.08
N LEU A 47 2.13 -7.74 26.23
CA LEU A 47 1.71 -7.03 27.44
C LEU A 47 2.90 -6.74 28.36
N TRP A 48 3.12 -5.46 28.65
CA TRP A 48 4.19 -4.98 29.54
C TRP A 48 3.63 -4.22 30.75
N ILE A 49 4.26 -4.43 31.90
CA ILE A 49 3.99 -3.75 33.16
C ILE A 49 5.06 -2.67 33.36
N ILE A 50 4.61 -1.41 33.49
CA ILE A 50 5.49 -0.30 33.83
C ILE A 50 5.71 -0.27 35.35
N LYS A 51 6.97 -0.45 35.78
CA LYS A 51 7.40 -0.34 37.18
C LYS A 51 8.38 0.80 37.36
N LYS A 52 8.49 1.34 38.58
CA LYS A 52 9.58 2.26 38.94
C LYS A 52 10.91 1.52 38.98
N HIS A 53 12.00 2.18 38.59
CA HIS A 53 13.34 1.59 38.64
C HIS A 53 13.83 1.31 40.07
N ASN A 54 13.41 2.14 41.04
CA ASN A 54 13.88 2.09 42.43
C ASN A 54 12.88 1.42 43.39
N SER A 55 11.80 0.83 42.88
CA SER A 55 10.81 0.12 43.71
C SER A 55 10.50 -1.25 43.13
N ASN A 56 10.40 -2.23 44.01
CA ASN A 56 9.90 -3.58 43.71
C ASN A 56 8.44 -3.76 44.16
N SER A 57 7.78 -2.69 44.59
CA SER A 57 6.37 -2.72 44.94
C SER A 57 5.51 -3.12 43.74
N ASP A 58 4.54 -4.00 43.97
CA ASP A 58 3.55 -4.33 42.94
C ASP A 58 2.71 -3.07 42.63
N PRO A 59 2.71 -2.56 41.39
CA PRO A 59 1.89 -1.40 41.01
C PRO A 59 0.39 -1.64 41.21
N LEU A 60 -0.05 -2.90 41.25
CA LEU A 60 -1.45 -3.27 41.44
C LEU A 60 -1.87 -3.40 42.91
N ASP A 61 -0.94 -3.30 43.87
CA ASP A 61 -1.25 -3.41 45.31
C ASP A 61 -2.31 -2.38 45.73
N PRO A 62 -3.52 -2.79 46.17
CA PRO A 62 -4.61 -1.86 46.48
C PRO A 62 -4.29 -0.89 47.62
N SER A 63 -3.28 -1.18 48.44
CA SER A 63 -2.84 -0.29 49.52
C SER A 63 -2.04 0.92 49.03
N LEU A 64 -1.50 0.88 47.81
CA LEU A 64 -0.67 1.93 47.23
C LEU A 64 -1.49 2.86 46.30
N PRO A 65 -1.31 4.19 46.41
CA PRO A 65 -1.98 5.15 45.55
C PRO A 65 -1.55 5.00 44.08
N VAL A 66 -2.42 5.40 43.16
CA VAL A 66 -2.09 5.39 41.73
C VAL A 66 -1.05 6.47 41.43
N GLU A 67 0.08 6.05 40.89
CA GLU A 67 1.13 6.94 40.41
C GLU A 67 1.10 7.03 38.88
N PHE A 68 1.09 8.26 38.37
CA PHE A 68 1.09 8.51 36.93
C PHE A 68 2.51 8.63 36.40
N VAL A 69 2.77 7.96 35.29
CA VAL A 69 4.03 8.08 34.53
C VAL A 69 4.08 9.44 33.83
N ARG A 70 5.22 10.11 33.96
CA ARG A 70 5.47 11.46 33.43
C ARG A 70 6.68 11.46 32.48
N HIS A 71 6.71 12.48 31.62
CA HIS A 71 7.90 12.77 30.81
C HIS A 71 9.11 12.95 31.74
N GLY A 72 10.15 12.15 31.48
CA GLY A 72 11.41 12.15 32.21
C GLY A 72 11.54 11.08 33.29
N ASP A 73 10.47 10.35 33.59
CA ASP A 73 10.51 9.28 34.58
C ASP A 73 11.41 8.13 34.13
N ILE A 74 12.09 7.51 35.10
CA ILE A 74 12.93 6.33 34.90
C ILE A 74 12.13 5.11 35.36
N ILE A 75 11.89 4.20 34.43
CA ILE A 75 11.05 3.03 34.59
C ILE A 75 11.81 1.74 34.26
N ARG A 76 11.19 0.62 34.65
CA ARG A 76 11.44 -0.71 34.12
C ARG A 76 10.19 -1.21 33.41
N LEU A 77 10.38 -1.92 32.31
CA LEU A 77 9.32 -2.60 31.57
C LEU A 77 9.46 -4.07 31.85
N GLU A 78 8.50 -4.66 32.56
CA GLU A 78 8.47 -6.09 32.84
C GLU A 78 7.43 -6.76 31.95
N HIS A 79 7.83 -7.79 31.22
CA HIS A 79 6.93 -8.57 30.40
C HIS A 79 5.98 -9.38 31.30
N LYS A 80 4.68 -9.29 31.03
CA LYS A 80 3.65 -9.83 31.92
C LYS A 80 3.72 -11.35 32.04
N GLU A 81 3.93 -12.06 30.93
CA GLU A 81 3.87 -13.53 30.92
C GLU A 81 5.16 -14.14 31.46
N THR A 82 6.32 -13.63 31.06
CA THR A 82 7.62 -14.22 31.44
C THR A 82 8.23 -13.59 32.69
N SER A 83 7.67 -12.48 33.19
CA SER A 83 8.20 -11.69 34.31
C SER A 83 9.67 -11.26 34.13
N ARG A 84 10.10 -11.08 32.87
CA ARG A 84 11.44 -10.63 32.48
C ARG A 84 11.44 -9.13 32.19
N ASN A 85 12.53 -8.46 32.48
CA ASN A 85 12.68 -7.02 32.21
C ASN A 85 13.20 -6.79 30.79
N LEU A 86 12.73 -5.71 30.16
CA LEU A 86 13.32 -5.20 28.93
C LEU A 86 14.73 -4.69 29.22
N HIS A 87 15.70 -5.26 28.53
CA HIS A 87 17.11 -5.11 28.81
C HIS A 87 17.90 -4.74 27.54
N SER A 88 18.96 -3.94 27.69
CA SER A 88 19.91 -3.70 26.61
C SER A 88 21.34 -3.58 27.13
N HIS A 89 22.31 -3.97 26.32
CA HIS A 89 23.72 -4.02 26.70
C HIS A 89 24.61 -3.76 25.48
N TYR A 90 25.92 -3.59 25.69
CA TYR A 90 26.89 -3.29 24.63
C TYR A 90 27.24 -4.49 23.73
N HIS A 91 26.25 -5.32 23.38
CA HIS A 91 26.37 -6.37 22.38
C HIS A 91 25.65 -5.95 21.11
N GLU A 92 26.19 -6.36 19.96
CA GLU A 92 25.61 -6.03 18.65
C GLU A 92 24.23 -6.67 18.48
N ALA A 93 23.31 -5.95 17.83
CA ALA A 93 22.02 -6.50 17.45
C ALA A 93 22.16 -7.58 16.34
N PRO A 94 21.25 -8.58 16.27
CA PRO A 94 21.41 -9.75 15.42
C PRO A 94 21.57 -9.46 13.92
N LEU A 95 20.83 -8.49 13.38
CA LEU A 95 20.88 -8.09 11.97
C LEU A 95 21.48 -6.70 11.79
N THR A 96 21.24 -5.79 12.74
CA THR A 96 21.71 -4.40 12.66
C THR A 96 22.91 -4.19 13.57
N ARG A 97 24.08 -4.71 13.15
CA ARG A 97 25.33 -4.73 13.95
C ARG A 97 25.81 -3.38 14.51
N LYS A 98 25.37 -2.27 13.91
CA LYS A 98 25.69 -0.91 14.41
C LYS A 98 24.83 -0.48 15.61
N HIS A 99 23.78 -1.23 15.94
CA HIS A 99 22.89 -1.00 17.07
C HIS A 99 23.17 -2.02 18.17
N TYR A 100 22.67 -1.74 19.37
CA TYR A 100 22.75 -2.64 20.51
C TYR A 100 21.57 -3.61 20.53
N GLN A 101 21.84 -4.81 21.02
CA GLN A 101 20.84 -5.86 21.23
C GLN A 101 19.86 -5.45 22.32
N VAL A 102 18.61 -5.86 22.16
CA VAL A 102 17.54 -5.74 23.16
C VAL A 102 17.00 -7.13 23.45
N THR A 103 16.85 -7.46 24.73
CA THR A 103 16.47 -8.79 25.21
C THR A 103 15.54 -8.71 26.42
N GLY A 104 14.91 -9.84 26.77
CA GLY A 104 14.26 -10.03 28.06
C GLY A 104 15.24 -10.66 29.04
N TYR A 105 15.55 -9.99 30.15
CA TYR A 105 16.52 -10.45 31.13
C TYR A 105 15.94 -10.45 32.56
N GLY A 106 16.56 -11.23 33.45
CA GLY A 106 16.13 -11.37 34.83
C GLY A 106 15.05 -12.45 35.04
N ILE A 107 14.66 -12.63 36.30
CA ILE A 107 13.61 -13.59 36.71
C ILE A 107 12.71 -12.92 37.76
N ASN A 108 11.40 -12.99 37.60
CA ASN A 108 10.43 -12.42 38.55
C ASN A 108 10.68 -10.93 38.87
N GLY A 109 11.04 -10.15 37.86
CA GLY A 109 11.34 -8.72 38.01
C GLY A 109 12.68 -8.39 38.70
N SER A 110 13.48 -9.40 39.08
CA SER A 110 14.87 -9.20 39.46
C SER A 110 15.67 -8.75 38.24
N GLY A 111 16.58 -7.80 38.43
CA GLY A 111 17.20 -7.07 37.34
C GLY A 111 18.40 -6.25 37.77
N ASP A 112 19.02 -5.57 36.82
CA ASP A 112 20.16 -4.68 37.06
C ASP A 112 19.91 -3.27 36.48
N SER A 113 20.93 -2.42 36.49
CA SER A 113 20.82 -1.06 35.96
C SER A 113 20.59 -0.99 34.45
N ASN A 114 20.84 -2.06 33.70
CA ASN A 114 20.59 -2.16 32.26
C ASN A 114 19.12 -2.48 31.92
N ASP A 115 18.26 -2.53 32.93
CA ASP A 115 16.80 -2.61 32.74
C ASP A 115 16.16 -1.21 32.80
N PHE A 116 16.94 -0.15 33.01
CA PHE A 116 16.42 1.18 33.29
C PHE A 116 16.24 2.01 32.01
N TRP A 117 14.99 2.42 31.78
CA TRP A 117 14.60 3.22 30.62
C TRP A 117 14.01 4.55 31.07
N ARG A 118 14.51 5.66 30.53
CA ARG A 118 13.87 6.98 30.68
C ARG A 118 12.83 7.15 29.60
N ILE A 119 11.60 7.50 29.99
CA ILE A 119 10.56 7.85 29.03
C ILE A 119 10.64 9.34 28.66
N GLU A 120 10.80 9.61 27.36
CA GLU A 120 10.74 10.96 26.80
C GLU A 120 9.53 11.12 25.90
N VAL A 121 8.57 11.95 26.30
CA VAL A 121 7.44 12.36 25.44
C VAL A 121 7.87 13.48 24.50
N ILE A 122 7.68 13.30 23.20
CA ILE A 122 8.07 14.24 22.14
C ILE A 122 7.23 15.52 22.24
N ASN A 123 7.86 16.68 22.04
CA ASN A 123 7.24 18.01 22.06
C ASN A 123 6.44 18.34 23.33
N ARG A 124 6.81 17.77 24.49
CA ARG A 124 6.20 18.09 25.78
C ARG A 124 7.23 18.57 26.81
N LYS A 125 6.80 19.46 27.70
CA LYS A 125 7.59 19.88 28.87
C LYS A 125 7.68 18.76 29.90
N PHE A 126 8.76 18.76 30.68
CA PHE A 126 8.99 17.83 31.79
C PHE A 126 7.81 17.80 32.78
N GLY A 127 7.48 16.62 33.31
CA GLY A 127 6.39 16.43 34.26
C GLY A 127 4.98 16.27 33.66
N ASN A 128 4.81 16.42 32.33
CA ASN A 128 3.55 16.10 31.66
C ASN A 128 3.25 14.60 31.73
N ARG A 129 1.99 14.25 32.02
CA ARG A 129 1.52 12.85 32.03
C ARG A 129 1.51 12.25 30.63
N ILE A 130 1.80 10.95 30.56
CA ILE A 130 1.63 10.16 29.35
C ILE A 130 0.13 9.89 29.14
N LYS A 131 -0.32 10.08 27.90
CA LYS A 131 -1.68 9.81 27.44
C LYS A 131 -1.66 8.73 26.36
N VAL A 132 -2.51 7.73 26.54
CA VAL A 132 -2.83 6.65 25.59
C VAL A 132 -3.25 7.26 24.24
N LEU A 133 -2.83 6.65 23.14
CA LEU A 133 -2.96 6.99 21.71
C LEU A 133 -2.39 8.35 21.27
N ARG A 134 -2.25 9.32 22.17
CA ARG A 134 -1.85 10.70 21.83
C ARG A 134 -0.40 11.04 22.12
N SER A 135 0.23 10.31 23.05
CA SER A 135 1.62 10.60 23.43
C SER A 135 2.56 9.79 22.58
N ARG A 136 3.39 10.49 21.81
CA ARG A 136 4.55 9.91 21.13
C ARG A 136 5.72 9.90 22.11
N ILE A 137 6.22 8.72 22.43
CA ILE A 137 7.23 8.49 23.44
C ILE A 137 8.50 7.88 22.83
N ARG A 138 9.63 8.14 23.46
CA ARG A 138 10.91 7.48 23.22
C ARG A 138 11.36 6.86 24.52
N LEU A 139 12.01 5.70 24.42
CA LEU A 139 12.58 5.00 25.55
C LEU A 139 14.09 5.07 25.43
N ILE A 140 14.72 5.81 26.34
CA ILE A 140 16.17 6.01 26.38
C ILE A 140 16.77 5.05 27.40
N HIS A 141 17.62 4.15 26.95
CA HIS A 141 18.34 3.24 27.84
C HIS A 141 19.36 4.03 28.67
N LEU A 142 19.31 3.94 30.00
CA LEU A 142 20.13 4.81 30.84
C LEU A 142 21.63 4.49 30.79
N VAL A 143 22.02 3.22 30.71
CA VAL A 143 23.43 2.83 30.81
C VAL A 143 24.19 3.10 29.51
N THR A 144 23.57 2.80 28.37
CA THR A 144 24.20 2.97 27.06
C THR A 144 23.85 4.31 26.39
N GLY A 145 22.81 4.99 26.86
CA GLY A 145 22.27 6.20 26.24
C GLY A 145 21.57 5.96 24.90
N CYS A 146 21.41 4.72 24.45
CA CYS A 146 20.75 4.41 23.19
C CYS A 146 19.22 4.55 23.28
N VAL A 147 18.58 4.61 22.12
CA VAL A 147 17.12 4.78 22.01
C VAL A 147 16.51 3.48 21.52
N LEU A 148 15.47 2.98 22.19
CA LEU A 148 14.73 1.81 21.73
C LEU A 148 14.05 2.10 20.39
N GLY A 149 14.21 1.20 19.42
CA GLY A 149 13.56 1.32 18.12
C GLY A 149 13.48 0.00 17.36
N SER A 150 12.59 -0.06 16.36
CA SER A 150 12.54 -1.16 15.40
C SER A 150 13.51 -0.88 14.25
N SER A 151 14.34 -1.85 13.85
CA SER A 151 15.25 -1.64 12.71
C SER A 151 14.53 -1.70 11.35
N GLY A 152 13.27 -2.16 11.34
CA GLY A 152 12.49 -2.42 10.13
C GLY A 152 12.93 -3.68 9.36
N LYS A 153 13.93 -4.42 9.85
CA LYS A 153 14.35 -5.69 9.26
C LYS A 153 13.53 -6.84 9.81
N VAL A 154 13.15 -7.75 8.92
CA VAL A 154 12.50 -9.02 9.26
C VAL A 154 13.57 -10.01 9.72
N LEU A 155 13.35 -10.61 10.89
CA LEU A 155 14.19 -11.65 11.45
C LEU A 155 14.08 -12.94 10.64
N PRO A 156 15.12 -13.77 10.56
CA PRO A 156 15.03 -15.07 9.91
C PRO A 156 14.06 -16.02 10.64
N LYS A 157 13.89 -17.23 10.12
CA LYS A 157 12.95 -18.25 10.67
C LYS A 157 13.10 -18.53 12.17
N TRP A 158 14.30 -18.36 12.75
CA TRP A 158 14.51 -18.53 14.19
C TRP A 158 13.79 -17.48 15.04
N GLY A 159 13.48 -16.31 14.46
CA GLY A 159 12.70 -15.23 15.09
C GLY A 159 11.30 -15.11 14.50
N TRP A 160 10.77 -16.21 13.95
CA TRP A 160 9.41 -16.32 13.38
C TRP A 160 9.04 -15.23 12.36
N GLU A 161 10.01 -14.71 11.62
CA GLU A 161 9.78 -13.67 10.60
C GLU A 161 9.13 -12.39 11.18
N GLN A 162 9.39 -12.13 12.46
CA GLN A 162 8.98 -10.90 13.14
C GLN A 162 10.01 -9.78 12.92
N LEU A 163 9.69 -8.53 13.27
CA LEU A 163 10.64 -7.43 13.07
C LEU A 163 11.65 -7.34 14.24
N GLU A 164 12.88 -6.96 13.91
CA GLU A 164 13.98 -6.80 14.87
C GLU A 164 13.80 -5.54 15.75
N VAL A 165 13.78 -5.72 17.07
CA VAL A 165 13.91 -4.64 18.06
C VAL A 165 15.39 -4.44 18.39
N THR A 166 15.82 -3.17 18.40
CA THR A 166 17.20 -2.79 18.67
C THR A 166 17.25 -1.53 19.52
N CYS A 167 18.44 -1.22 20.06
CA CYS A 167 18.67 0.05 20.71
C CYS A 167 19.72 0.86 19.93
N THR A 168 19.29 1.93 19.27
CA THR A 168 20.13 2.71 18.38
C THR A 168 20.96 3.73 19.15
N PRO A 169 22.30 3.77 18.97
CA PRO A 169 23.13 4.83 19.55
C PRO A 169 22.89 6.19 18.85
N TYR A 170 22.21 6.21 17.71
CA TYR A 170 21.90 7.43 16.98
C TYR A 170 20.68 8.13 17.59
N LEU A 171 20.92 9.24 18.29
CA LEU A 171 19.89 9.98 19.04
C LEU A 171 18.91 10.78 18.17
N LYS A 172 19.14 10.87 16.85
CA LYS A 172 18.27 11.61 15.93
C LYS A 172 16.86 11.01 15.97
N GLU A 173 15.87 11.88 16.13
CA GLU A 173 14.47 11.46 16.07
C GLU A 173 14.16 10.85 14.70
N THR A 174 13.78 9.58 14.73
CA THR A 174 13.36 8.80 13.56
C THR A 174 12.06 8.10 13.88
N LEU A 175 11.18 7.91 12.89
CA LEU A 175 9.88 7.27 13.11
C LEU A 175 9.99 5.87 13.75
N SER A 176 11.07 5.14 13.45
CA SER A 176 11.36 3.82 14.02
C SER A 176 11.72 3.82 15.51
N SER A 177 11.99 4.99 16.09
CA SER A 177 12.35 5.18 17.50
C SER A 177 11.23 5.81 18.33
N ILE A 178 10.07 6.03 17.70
CA ILE A 178 8.88 6.63 18.32
C ILE A 178 7.88 5.53 18.59
N TRP A 179 7.39 5.50 19.81
CA TRP A 179 6.38 4.56 20.28
C TRP A 179 5.14 5.32 20.75
N ASN A 180 4.00 4.65 20.78
CA ASN A 180 2.77 5.11 21.41
C ASN A 180 2.28 4.03 22.37
N VAL A 181 1.33 4.39 23.23
CA VAL A 181 0.60 3.45 24.08
C VAL A 181 -0.81 3.37 23.55
N GLU A 182 -1.19 2.28 22.89
CA GLU A 182 -2.48 2.02 22.27
C GLU A 182 -3.54 1.58 23.29
N ASP A 183 -3.24 0.54 24.07
CA ASP A 183 -4.13 -0.02 25.07
C ASP A 183 -3.57 0.27 26.50
N HIS A 184 -4.40 0.36 27.55
CA HIS A 184 -3.94 0.60 28.94
C HIS A 184 -4.96 0.14 30.01
N ILE A 185 -4.55 -0.76 30.90
CA ILE A 185 -5.38 -1.31 31.98
C ILE A 185 -4.79 -0.81 33.25
N ASN A 186 -5.68 -0.28 34.07
CA ASN A 186 -5.42 -0.24 35.48
C ASN A 186 -6.75 -0.39 36.20
N PRO A 187 -6.97 -1.47 36.98
CA PRO A 187 -8.22 -1.65 37.72
C PRO A 187 -8.48 -0.53 38.73
N LYS A 188 -7.45 0.26 39.10
CA LYS A 188 -7.56 1.42 39.99
C LYS A 188 -8.01 2.70 39.27
N LEU A 189 -8.10 2.71 37.94
CA LEU A 189 -8.51 3.87 37.16
C LEU A 189 -9.88 3.64 36.51
N PRO A 190 -10.71 4.68 36.37
CA PRO A 190 -12.01 4.56 35.71
C PRO A 190 -11.83 4.28 34.21
N ASN A 191 -12.72 3.47 33.64
CA ASN A 191 -12.77 3.23 32.21
C ASN A 191 -13.17 4.51 31.46
N ILE A 192 -12.40 4.86 30.43
CA ILE A 192 -12.69 6.00 29.54
C ILE A 192 -13.40 5.50 28.27
N SER A 193 -14.29 6.30 27.69
CA SER A 193 -14.87 6.00 26.38
C SER A 193 -13.86 6.28 25.26
N LEU A 194 -13.74 5.35 24.32
CA LEU A 194 -12.88 5.45 23.14
C LEU A 194 -13.27 6.62 22.21
N GLU A 195 -14.50 7.14 22.33
CA GLU A 195 -14.99 8.32 21.59
C GLU A 195 -14.12 9.55 21.80
N VAL A 196 -13.52 9.72 23.00
CA VAL A 196 -12.63 10.85 23.30
C VAL A 196 -11.30 10.75 22.54
N LEU A 197 -10.95 9.57 22.03
CA LEU A 197 -9.70 9.29 21.34
C LEU A 197 -9.86 9.23 19.82
N GLN A 198 -11.08 9.37 19.28
CA GLN A 198 -11.31 9.34 17.84
C GLN A 198 -10.66 10.55 17.14
N PRO A 199 -9.97 10.32 16.01
CA PRO A 199 -9.45 11.41 15.17
C PRO A 199 -10.59 12.22 14.56
N SER A 200 -10.30 13.48 14.27
CA SER A 200 -11.24 14.35 13.55
C SER A 200 -11.39 13.92 12.09
N PHE A 201 -12.51 14.24 11.46
CA PHE A 201 -12.74 13.91 10.05
C PHE A 201 -11.61 14.38 9.10
N PRO A 202 -11.04 15.59 9.22
CA PRO A 202 -9.92 16.00 8.38
C PRO A 202 -8.66 15.16 8.58
N GLU A 203 -8.38 14.72 9.82
CA GLU A 203 -7.26 13.83 10.11
C GLU A 203 -7.46 12.47 9.46
N ILE A 204 -8.66 11.89 9.58
CA ILE A 204 -9.05 10.64 8.92
C ILE A 204 -8.91 10.78 7.40
N MET A 205 -9.42 11.88 6.83
CA MET A 205 -9.35 12.13 5.40
C MET A 205 -7.90 12.19 4.92
N LEU A 206 -7.04 12.96 5.59
CA LEU A 206 -5.64 13.12 5.22
C LEU A 206 -4.87 11.80 5.34
N GLU A 207 -5.03 11.12 6.47
CA GLU A 207 -4.39 9.82 6.71
C GLU A 207 -4.83 8.79 5.68
N SER A 208 -6.13 8.69 5.41
CA SER A 208 -6.69 7.80 4.39
C SER A 208 -6.06 8.06 3.01
N HIS A 209 -5.94 9.32 2.58
CA HIS A 209 -5.28 9.63 1.30
C HIS A 209 -3.79 9.29 1.29
N MET A 210 -3.07 9.53 2.40
CA MET A 210 -1.68 9.13 2.51
C MET A 210 -1.51 7.61 2.40
N VAL A 211 -2.40 6.84 3.04
CA VAL A 211 -2.41 5.38 2.96
C VAL A 211 -2.80 4.90 1.57
N MET A 212 -3.81 5.50 0.93
CA MET A 212 -4.17 5.20 -0.46
C MET A 212 -3.00 5.43 -1.43
N ILE A 213 -2.28 6.54 -1.30
CA ILE A 213 -1.12 6.85 -2.14
C ILE A 213 0.01 5.83 -1.91
N ARG A 214 0.33 5.52 -0.65
CA ARG A 214 1.36 4.53 -0.29
C ARG A 214 1.00 3.14 -0.79
N GLY A 215 -0.24 2.71 -0.57
CA GLY A 215 -0.76 1.43 -1.05
C GLY A 215 -0.68 1.33 -2.57
N ASN A 216 -1.09 2.38 -3.28
CA ASN A 216 -1.04 2.43 -4.74
C ASN A 216 0.39 2.38 -5.30
N ASN A 217 1.34 3.04 -4.65
CA ASN A 217 2.78 2.93 -4.98
C ASN A 217 3.37 1.54 -4.64
N GLY A 218 2.75 0.81 -3.71
CA GLY A 218 3.14 -0.53 -3.31
C GLY A 218 2.68 -1.64 -4.25
N LEU A 219 1.72 -1.36 -5.16
CA LEU A 219 1.21 -2.31 -6.16
C LEU A 219 2.20 -2.50 -7.31
N LYS A 220 3.41 -2.97 -7.00
CA LYS A 220 4.42 -3.30 -8.00
C LYS A 220 4.12 -4.65 -8.66
N PRO A 221 4.42 -4.81 -9.96
CA PRO A 221 4.30 -6.11 -10.63
C PRO A 221 5.11 -7.17 -9.89
N LYS A 222 4.49 -8.31 -9.61
CA LYS A 222 5.20 -9.49 -9.13
C LYS A 222 5.83 -10.20 -10.32
N ASP A 223 6.99 -10.81 -10.08
CA ASP A 223 7.62 -11.66 -11.08
C ASP A 223 6.65 -12.80 -11.46
N ASN A 224 6.46 -13.01 -12.76
CA ASN A 224 5.54 -13.99 -13.38
C ASN A 224 4.03 -13.64 -13.37
N GLU A 225 3.62 -12.47 -12.89
CA GLU A 225 2.21 -12.05 -12.99
C GLU A 225 1.94 -11.29 -14.29
N PHE A 226 0.86 -11.63 -14.99
CA PHE A 226 0.50 -10.98 -16.24
C PHE A 226 0.05 -9.53 -15.99
N THR A 227 0.74 -8.59 -16.65
CA THR A 227 0.40 -7.15 -16.61
C THR A 227 0.48 -6.59 -18.02
N SER A 228 -0.45 -5.70 -18.38
CA SER A 228 -0.44 -5.07 -19.71
C SER A 228 0.26 -3.73 -19.68
N LYS A 229 0.92 -3.37 -20.79
CA LYS A 229 1.65 -2.11 -20.92
C LYS A 229 0.79 -1.08 -21.65
N PRO A 230 0.96 0.24 -21.39
CA PRO A 230 0.15 1.28 -22.03
C PRO A 230 0.10 1.17 -23.56
N TRP A 231 1.20 0.80 -24.21
CA TRP A 231 1.24 0.66 -25.68
C TRP A 231 0.45 -0.56 -26.21
N HIS A 232 0.14 -1.57 -25.38
CA HIS A 232 -0.68 -2.71 -25.78
C HIS A 232 -2.12 -2.28 -26.12
N TRP A 233 -2.61 -1.22 -25.47
CA TRP A 233 -4.06 -0.96 -25.41
C TRP A 233 -4.65 -0.38 -26.70
N PRO A 234 -4.05 0.63 -27.37
CA PRO A 234 -4.64 1.21 -28.58
C PRO A 234 -4.68 0.25 -29.76
N ILE A 235 -3.69 -0.64 -29.86
CA ILE A 235 -3.60 -1.65 -30.93
C ILE A 235 -4.38 -2.93 -30.61
N ASN A 236 -4.98 -3.01 -29.42
CA ASN A 236 -5.66 -4.20 -28.92
C ASN A 236 -4.73 -5.44 -28.91
N PHE A 237 -3.46 -5.25 -28.51
CA PHE A 237 -2.42 -6.28 -28.64
C PHE A 237 -2.76 -7.53 -27.84
N GLN A 238 -3.18 -7.36 -26.59
CA GLN A 238 -3.54 -8.47 -25.72
C GLN A 238 -4.64 -8.02 -24.76
N GLY A 239 -5.60 -8.92 -24.54
CA GLY A 239 -6.72 -8.72 -23.65
C GLY A 239 -6.40 -9.12 -22.22
N LEU A 240 -7.44 -9.37 -21.43
CA LEU A 240 -7.34 -9.82 -20.05
C LEU A 240 -8.31 -10.98 -19.81
N ARG A 241 -7.81 -12.09 -19.29
CA ARG A 241 -8.65 -13.20 -18.81
C ARG A 241 -9.41 -12.77 -17.56
N PHE A 242 -10.73 -12.82 -17.59
CA PHE A 242 -11.60 -12.50 -16.44
C PHE A 242 -11.97 -13.74 -15.64
N SER A 243 -12.21 -14.87 -16.31
CA SER A 243 -12.61 -16.11 -15.66
C SER A 243 -12.18 -17.34 -16.43
N GLY A 244 -12.01 -18.44 -15.68
CA GLY A 244 -11.81 -19.79 -16.21
C GLY A 244 -10.43 -20.01 -16.84
N VAL A 245 -9.85 -21.17 -16.56
CA VAL A 245 -8.60 -21.63 -17.18
C VAL A 245 -8.81 -22.95 -17.92
N ASN A 246 -9.77 -23.76 -17.46
CA ASN A 246 -10.06 -25.06 -18.01
C ASN A 246 -11.08 -24.99 -19.16
N ASP A 247 -11.05 -25.99 -20.04
CA ASP A 247 -11.96 -26.09 -21.18
C ASP A 247 -13.43 -26.35 -20.79
N THR A 248 -13.65 -26.85 -19.57
CA THR A 248 -14.97 -27.14 -18.99
C THR A 248 -15.63 -25.93 -18.34
N ASP A 249 -14.85 -24.90 -18.04
CA ASP A 249 -15.32 -23.73 -17.32
C ASP A 249 -15.86 -22.69 -18.30
N PHE A 250 -16.86 -21.92 -17.88
CA PHE A 250 -17.24 -20.71 -18.60
C PHE A 250 -16.14 -19.66 -18.50
N ARG A 251 -15.53 -19.33 -19.64
CA ARG A 251 -14.46 -18.35 -19.74
C ARG A 251 -14.99 -17.02 -20.25
N VAL A 252 -14.52 -15.93 -19.64
CA VAL A 252 -14.78 -14.57 -20.10
C VAL A 252 -13.44 -13.92 -20.36
N TYR A 253 -13.31 -13.28 -21.52
CA TYR A 253 -12.08 -12.65 -21.94
C TYR A 253 -12.35 -11.21 -22.37
N LEU A 254 -11.72 -10.27 -21.68
CA LEU A 254 -11.83 -8.86 -21.99
C LEU A 254 -10.90 -8.52 -23.15
N LEU A 255 -11.50 -8.39 -24.33
CA LEU A 255 -10.87 -7.87 -25.53
C LEU A 255 -11.70 -6.68 -26.04
N GLY A 256 -11.03 -5.63 -26.49
CA GLY A 256 -11.73 -4.56 -27.20
C GLY A 256 -12.29 -5.09 -28.52
N ASN A 257 -13.44 -4.59 -28.98
CA ASN A 257 -13.94 -4.93 -30.32
C ASN A 257 -12.88 -4.48 -31.35
N PRO A 258 -12.18 -5.40 -32.06
CA PRO A 258 -11.02 -5.05 -32.86
C PRO A 258 -11.36 -4.08 -33.99
N VAL A 259 -12.56 -4.18 -34.57
CA VAL A 259 -13.04 -3.28 -35.62
C VAL A 259 -13.13 -1.85 -35.09
N VAL A 260 -13.74 -1.66 -33.91
CA VAL A 260 -13.88 -0.34 -33.28
C VAL A 260 -12.52 0.19 -32.82
N TRP A 261 -11.68 -0.66 -32.22
CA TRP A 261 -10.35 -0.26 -31.74
C TRP A 261 -9.46 0.22 -32.87
N TRP A 262 -9.38 -0.53 -33.97
CA TRP A 262 -8.54 -0.17 -35.11
C TRP A 262 -9.12 1.00 -35.91
N LEU A 263 -10.46 1.11 -36.02
CA LEU A 263 -11.09 2.29 -36.58
C LEU A 263 -10.73 3.55 -35.77
N ASN A 264 -10.81 3.46 -34.44
CA ASN A 264 -10.43 4.56 -33.54
C ASN A 264 -8.96 4.95 -33.70
N LEU A 265 -8.06 3.96 -33.79
CA LEU A 265 -6.63 4.19 -33.99
C LEU A 265 -6.33 4.85 -35.34
N LEU A 266 -6.96 4.37 -36.41
CA LEU A 266 -6.87 4.97 -37.75
C LEU A 266 -7.41 6.40 -37.74
N SER A 267 -8.58 6.63 -37.13
CA SER A 267 -9.19 7.94 -37.01
C SER A 267 -8.35 8.92 -36.20
N LEU A 268 -7.62 8.47 -35.17
CA LEU A 268 -6.68 9.31 -34.44
C LEU A 268 -5.55 9.82 -35.35
N ALA A 269 -4.98 8.94 -36.18
CA ALA A 269 -3.94 9.32 -37.14
C ALA A 269 -4.48 10.27 -38.24
N LEU A 270 -5.65 9.96 -38.81
CA LEU A 270 -6.32 10.79 -39.80
C LEU A 270 -6.72 12.17 -39.23
N TYR A 271 -7.14 12.21 -37.97
CA TYR A 271 -7.43 13.45 -37.27
C TYR A 271 -6.17 14.33 -37.17
N ILE A 272 -5.04 13.78 -36.69
CA ILE A 272 -3.79 14.55 -36.58
C ILE A 272 -3.37 15.10 -37.94
N LEU A 273 -3.47 14.28 -39.00
CA LEU A 273 -3.14 14.71 -40.36
C LEU A 273 -4.07 15.84 -40.84
N SER A 274 -5.39 15.63 -40.78
CA SER A 274 -6.38 16.61 -41.25
C SER A 274 -6.34 17.90 -40.44
N ALA A 275 -6.27 17.83 -39.11
CA ALA A 275 -6.11 18.99 -38.24
C ALA A 275 -4.82 19.76 -38.56
N SER A 276 -3.70 19.07 -38.82
CA SER A 276 -2.44 19.72 -39.21
C SER A 276 -2.57 20.44 -40.55
N VAL A 277 -3.22 19.80 -41.55
CA VAL A 277 -3.45 20.42 -42.87
C VAL A 277 -4.31 21.67 -42.74
N PHE A 278 -5.44 21.61 -42.01
CA PHE A 278 -6.29 22.77 -41.81
C PHE A 278 -5.62 23.87 -40.99
N ALA A 279 -4.88 23.53 -39.94
CA ALA A 279 -4.13 24.51 -39.16
C ALA A 279 -3.09 25.26 -40.02
N VAL A 280 -2.35 24.55 -40.86
CA VAL A 280 -1.37 25.15 -41.79
C VAL A 280 -2.07 25.98 -42.87
N ALA A 281 -3.18 25.50 -43.44
CA ALA A 281 -3.94 26.23 -44.46
C ALA A 281 -4.49 27.55 -43.91
N MET A 282 -5.05 27.54 -42.70
CA MET A 282 -5.54 28.73 -42.01
C MET A 282 -4.39 29.70 -41.68
N GLN A 283 -3.26 29.19 -41.19
CA GLN A 283 -2.07 30.02 -40.89
C GLN A 283 -1.50 30.69 -42.16
N ARG A 284 -1.63 30.05 -43.32
CA ARG A 284 -1.22 30.60 -44.63
C ARG A 284 -2.26 31.52 -45.27
N GLY A 285 -3.40 31.76 -44.63
CA GLY A 285 -4.45 32.62 -45.16
C GLY A 285 -5.17 32.04 -46.38
N ALA A 286 -5.23 30.71 -46.51
CA ALA A 286 -5.99 30.07 -47.57
C ALA A 286 -7.48 30.42 -47.47
N ARG A 287 -8.09 30.84 -48.59
CA ARG A 287 -9.53 31.14 -48.66
C ARG A 287 -10.30 29.83 -48.79
N LEU A 288 -10.86 29.36 -47.68
CA LEU A 288 -11.72 28.19 -47.63
C LEU A 288 -13.18 28.61 -47.92
N PRO A 289 -13.99 27.76 -48.59
CA PRO A 289 -15.44 27.95 -48.63
C PRO A 289 -16.01 28.00 -47.20
N ALA A 290 -17.05 28.80 -46.96
CA ALA A 290 -17.63 29.01 -45.63
C ALA A 290 -18.04 27.70 -44.92
N GLU A 291 -18.52 26.71 -45.67
CA GLU A 291 -18.84 25.38 -45.15
C GLU A 291 -17.60 24.62 -44.67
N VAL A 292 -16.53 24.61 -45.45
CA VAL A 292 -15.24 23.99 -45.10
C VAL A 292 -14.58 24.71 -43.93
N GLU A 293 -14.71 26.04 -43.87
CA GLU A 293 -14.23 26.83 -42.74
C GLU A 293 -14.95 26.44 -41.45
N GLY A 294 -16.28 26.35 -41.45
CA GLY A 294 -17.05 25.90 -40.29
C GLY A 294 -16.64 24.49 -39.82
N LEU A 295 -16.51 23.54 -40.76
CA LEU A 295 -16.07 22.17 -40.46
C LEU A 295 -14.63 22.13 -39.92
N SER A 296 -13.72 22.95 -40.47
CA SER A 296 -12.34 23.04 -39.98
C SER A 296 -12.26 23.57 -38.54
N GLN A 297 -13.13 24.52 -38.17
CA GLN A 297 -13.19 25.03 -36.80
C GLN A 297 -13.72 23.97 -35.82
N VAL A 298 -14.71 23.18 -36.22
CA VAL A 298 -15.21 22.03 -35.43
C VAL A 298 -14.10 21.01 -35.20
N LEU A 299 -13.36 20.65 -36.25
CA LEU A 299 -12.25 19.71 -36.18
C LEU A 299 -11.12 20.21 -35.28
N LEU A 300 -10.70 21.47 -35.43
CA LEU A 300 -9.60 22.05 -34.66
C LEU A 300 -9.97 22.27 -33.19
N ARG A 301 -11.14 22.88 -32.89
CA ARG A 301 -11.54 23.18 -31.51
C ARG A 301 -12.16 21.96 -30.82
N GLY A 302 -13.20 21.38 -31.40
CA GLY A 302 -13.91 20.24 -30.84
C GLY A 302 -13.04 18.99 -30.83
N GLY A 303 -12.43 18.66 -31.98
CA GLY A 303 -11.47 17.56 -32.03
C GLY A 303 -10.27 17.77 -31.12
N GLY A 304 -9.79 19.01 -30.95
CA GLY A 304 -8.66 19.33 -30.08
C GLY A 304 -8.98 19.08 -28.60
N GLN A 305 -10.19 19.43 -28.15
CA GLN A 305 -10.66 19.11 -26.79
C GLN A 305 -10.77 17.60 -26.56
N LEU A 306 -11.26 16.84 -27.54
CA LEU A 306 -11.36 15.38 -27.45
C LEU A 306 -9.97 14.72 -27.43
N LEU A 307 -9.04 15.20 -28.26
CA LEU A 307 -7.65 14.74 -28.25
C LEU A 307 -6.99 15.03 -26.89
N LEU A 308 -7.20 16.22 -26.33
CA LEU A 308 -6.70 16.55 -24.99
C LEU A 308 -7.28 15.62 -23.92
N GLY A 309 -8.58 15.32 -23.99
CA GLY A 309 -9.23 14.34 -23.13
C GLY A 309 -8.60 12.96 -23.24
N TRP A 310 -8.35 12.47 -24.46
CA TRP A 310 -7.63 11.22 -24.72
C TRP A 310 -6.21 11.24 -24.12
N MET A 311 -5.45 12.31 -24.34
CA MET A 311 -4.09 12.45 -23.80
C MET A 311 -4.07 12.45 -22.27
N MET A 312 -4.95 13.21 -21.61
CA MET A 312 -5.01 13.26 -20.15
C MET A 312 -5.39 11.91 -19.53
N HIS A 313 -6.18 11.10 -20.22
CA HIS A 313 -6.58 9.77 -19.73
C HIS A 313 -5.66 8.64 -20.20
N TYR A 314 -4.66 8.91 -21.05
CA TYR A 314 -3.76 7.88 -21.55
C TYR A 314 -2.30 8.11 -21.14
N PHE A 315 -1.80 9.33 -21.32
CA PHE A 315 -0.40 9.65 -21.07
C PHE A 315 0.09 9.38 -19.64
N PRO A 316 -0.69 9.65 -18.56
CA PRO A 316 -0.22 9.41 -17.19
C PRO A 316 0.20 7.95 -16.95
N PHE A 317 -0.38 6.98 -17.66
CA PHE A 317 -0.05 5.58 -17.48
C PHE A 317 1.36 5.20 -17.93
N PHE A 318 2.01 6.00 -18.80
CA PHE A 318 3.42 5.82 -19.14
C PHE A 318 4.37 6.24 -18.01
N LEU A 319 3.89 7.05 -17.06
CA LEU A 319 4.65 7.54 -15.92
C LEU A 319 4.42 6.71 -14.65
N MET A 320 3.47 5.78 -14.67
CA MET A 320 3.11 4.95 -13.52
C MET A 320 3.97 3.68 -13.46
N GLY A 321 4.66 3.48 -12.34
CA GLY A 321 5.48 2.28 -12.06
C GLY A 321 4.75 1.15 -11.32
N ARG A 322 3.42 1.05 -11.47
CA ARG A 322 2.55 0.06 -10.80
C ARG A 322 1.99 -0.95 -11.79
N VAL A 323 1.30 -1.97 -11.29
CA VAL A 323 0.53 -2.91 -12.12
C VAL A 323 -0.55 -2.18 -12.92
N LEU A 324 -0.61 -2.47 -14.22
CA LEU A 324 -1.59 -1.92 -15.16
C LEU A 324 -2.27 -3.02 -15.95
N TYR A 325 -3.50 -2.74 -16.36
CA TYR A 325 -4.39 -3.68 -17.06
C TYR A 325 -5.15 -2.99 -18.18
N PHE A 326 -5.64 -3.78 -19.14
CA PHE A 326 -6.28 -3.29 -20.36
C PHE A 326 -7.47 -2.33 -20.11
N HIS A 327 -8.25 -2.56 -19.05
CA HIS A 327 -9.40 -1.71 -18.69
C HIS A 327 -9.03 -0.26 -18.33
N HIS A 328 -7.78 0.01 -17.96
CA HIS A 328 -7.32 1.38 -17.68
C HIS A 328 -7.42 2.30 -18.90
N TYR A 329 -7.42 1.72 -20.12
CA TYR A 329 -7.56 2.49 -21.36
C TYR A 329 -9.00 2.93 -21.65
N PHE A 330 -10.03 2.39 -20.97
CA PHE A 330 -11.42 2.63 -21.34
C PHE A 330 -11.86 4.09 -21.30
N PRO A 331 -11.46 4.92 -20.31
CA PRO A 331 -11.73 6.35 -20.35
C PRO A 331 -11.11 7.04 -21.57
N ALA A 332 -9.87 6.71 -21.92
CA ALA A 332 -9.22 7.25 -23.13
C ALA A 332 -9.92 6.76 -24.40
N MET A 333 -10.29 5.48 -24.48
CA MET A 333 -11.04 4.90 -25.61
C MET A 333 -12.35 5.64 -25.87
N LEU A 334 -13.06 6.10 -24.83
CA LEU A 334 -14.27 6.90 -24.98
C LEU A 334 -13.99 8.20 -25.77
N PHE A 335 -12.96 8.96 -25.36
CA PHE A 335 -12.55 10.16 -26.09
C PHE A 335 -12.11 9.83 -27.53
N SER A 336 -11.40 8.71 -27.73
CA SER A 336 -11.01 8.24 -29.07
C SER A 336 -12.22 7.93 -29.96
N SER A 337 -13.28 7.35 -29.39
CA SER A 337 -14.51 7.00 -30.12
C SER A 337 -15.33 8.24 -30.45
N MET A 338 -15.41 9.20 -29.54
CA MET A 338 -16.04 10.51 -29.80
C MET A 338 -15.29 11.28 -30.90
N LEU A 339 -13.96 11.27 -30.86
CA LEU A 339 -13.13 11.90 -31.89
C LEU A 339 -13.34 11.25 -33.25
N THR A 340 -13.45 9.92 -33.27
CA THR A 340 -13.79 9.15 -34.46
C THR A 340 -15.14 9.58 -35.03
N GLY A 341 -16.18 9.67 -34.20
CA GLY A 341 -17.49 10.17 -34.63
C GLY A 341 -17.43 11.58 -35.22
N LEU A 342 -16.72 12.51 -34.57
CA LEU A 342 -16.55 13.89 -35.04
C LEU A 342 -15.80 13.94 -36.38
N LEU A 343 -14.72 13.17 -36.52
CA LEU A 343 -13.93 13.12 -37.74
C LEU A 343 -14.74 12.57 -38.91
N TRP A 344 -15.44 11.45 -38.71
CA TRP A 344 -16.22 10.83 -39.78
C TRP A 344 -17.44 11.67 -40.16
N ASP A 345 -18.14 12.32 -39.22
CA ASP A 345 -19.21 13.28 -39.56
C ASP A 345 -18.65 14.43 -40.42
N THR A 346 -17.47 14.95 -40.05
CA THR A 346 -16.79 16.01 -40.80
C THR A 346 -16.41 15.55 -42.22
N LEU A 347 -15.77 14.38 -42.35
CA LEU A 347 -15.34 13.83 -43.64
C LEU A 347 -16.52 13.47 -44.55
N LEU A 348 -17.59 12.89 -43.99
CA LEU A 348 -18.78 12.52 -44.77
C LEU A 348 -19.50 13.75 -45.31
N ARG A 349 -19.59 14.83 -44.52
CA ARG A 349 -20.12 16.12 -45.00
C ARG A 349 -19.26 16.73 -46.10
N LEU A 350 -17.92 16.61 -46.00
CA LEU A 350 -17.01 17.07 -47.05
C LEU A 350 -17.12 16.25 -48.35
N CYS A 351 -17.36 14.94 -48.25
CA CYS A 351 -17.43 14.03 -49.39
C CYS A 351 -18.85 13.82 -49.94
N ALA A 352 -19.87 14.50 -49.38
CA ALA A 352 -21.29 14.34 -49.72
C ALA A 352 -21.78 12.87 -49.73
N TRP A 353 -21.18 12.01 -48.90
CA TRP A 353 -21.54 10.60 -48.80
C TRP A 353 -22.27 10.33 -47.49
N SER A 354 -23.35 9.56 -47.55
CA SER A 354 -24.03 9.00 -46.38
C SER A 354 -23.70 7.50 -46.30
N LEU A 355 -22.86 7.11 -45.35
CA LEU A 355 -22.65 5.70 -45.03
C LEU A 355 -23.32 5.39 -43.69
N ALA A 356 -24.26 4.45 -43.72
CA ALA A 356 -24.90 3.90 -42.54
C ALA A 356 -24.27 2.55 -42.14
N SER A 357 -23.78 2.52 -40.90
CA SER A 357 -23.65 1.40 -39.96
C SER A 357 -22.90 0.10 -40.36
N TYR A 358 -21.66 -0.04 -39.89
CA TYR A 358 -20.93 -1.32 -39.75
C TYR A 358 -20.52 -1.77 -38.31
N PRO A 359 -20.79 -1.06 -37.19
CA PRO A 359 -20.28 -1.51 -35.87
C PRO A 359 -21.06 -2.71 -35.28
N LEU A 360 -22.31 -2.93 -35.68
CA LEU A 360 -23.14 -4.04 -35.17
C LEU A 360 -22.60 -5.42 -35.59
N ALA A 361 -22.00 -5.53 -36.78
CA ALA A 361 -21.41 -6.77 -37.27
C ALA A 361 -20.20 -7.21 -36.43
N GLY A 362 -19.37 -6.25 -35.98
CA GLY A 362 -18.21 -6.54 -35.14
C GLY A 362 -18.60 -7.05 -33.75
N PHE A 363 -19.65 -6.47 -33.13
CA PHE A 363 -20.13 -6.96 -31.84
C PHE A 363 -20.69 -8.37 -31.95
N TYR A 364 -21.49 -8.64 -32.97
CA TYR A 364 -22.06 -9.98 -33.20
C TYR A 364 -20.97 -11.05 -33.33
N LEU A 365 -19.84 -10.74 -33.95
CA LEU A 365 -18.73 -11.68 -34.11
C LEU A 365 -17.99 -11.98 -32.80
N PHE A 366 -17.77 -10.97 -31.94
CA PHE A 366 -16.97 -11.09 -30.72
C PHE A 366 -17.79 -11.22 -29.42
N HIS A 367 -19.13 -11.25 -29.49
CA HIS A 367 -20.00 -11.40 -28.32
C HIS A 367 -19.68 -12.60 -27.39
N PRO A 368 -19.18 -13.76 -27.87
CA PRO A 368 -18.90 -14.88 -26.98
C PRO A 368 -17.78 -14.57 -25.97
N LEU A 369 -16.86 -13.66 -26.30
CA LEU A 369 -15.80 -13.25 -25.36
C LEU A 369 -16.36 -12.51 -24.14
N ALA A 370 -17.50 -11.82 -24.30
CA ALA A 370 -18.17 -11.06 -23.25
C ALA A 370 -19.25 -11.88 -22.52
N TYR A 371 -20.06 -12.65 -23.26
CA TYR A 371 -21.16 -13.43 -22.68
C TYR A 371 -20.73 -14.81 -22.17
N GLY A 372 -19.53 -15.27 -22.53
CA GLY A 372 -18.97 -16.53 -22.11
C GLY A 372 -18.67 -17.46 -23.29
N MET A 373 -17.51 -18.10 -23.24
CA MET A 373 -17.07 -19.13 -24.18
C MET A 373 -16.74 -20.42 -23.44
N VAL A 374 -16.91 -21.55 -24.13
CA VAL A 374 -16.66 -22.91 -23.62
C VAL A 374 -15.89 -23.72 -24.69
N GLY A 375 -15.12 -24.71 -24.26
CA GLY A 375 -14.35 -25.58 -25.15
C GLY A 375 -12.86 -25.22 -25.19
N PRO A 376 -12.09 -25.78 -26.15
CA PRO A 376 -10.65 -25.54 -26.25
C PRO A 376 -10.31 -24.06 -26.45
N LEU A 377 -9.12 -23.64 -26.03
CA LEU A 377 -8.58 -22.30 -26.31
C LEU A 377 -8.53 -22.05 -27.83
N ALA A 378 -8.62 -20.78 -28.25
CA ALA A 378 -8.61 -20.37 -29.66
C ALA A 378 -7.29 -20.71 -30.40
N GLN A 379 -6.26 -21.22 -29.70
CA GLN A 379 -5.08 -21.78 -30.34
C GLN A 379 -5.30 -23.18 -30.93
N ASP A 380 -6.25 -23.96 -30.40
CA ASP A 380 -6.63 -25.25 -31.00
C ASP A 380 -7.47 -24.98 -32.25
N PRO A 381 -7.07 -25.47 -33.44
CA PRO A 381 -7.86 -25.34 -34.67
C PRO A 381 -9.29 -25.90 -34.57
N ARG A 382 -9.55 -26.78 -33.60
CA ARG A 382 -10.89 -27.36 -33.32
C ARG A 382 -11.74 -26.47 -32.42
N SER A 383 -11.18 -25.40 -31.87
CA SER A 383 -11.93 -24.45 -31.03
C SER A 383 -12.96 -23.69 -31.89
N PRO A 384 -14.19 -23.51 -31.39
CA PRO A 384 -15.18 -22.65 -32.07
C PRO A 384 -14.70 -21.19 -32.15
N MET A 385 -13.74 -20.80 -31.30
CA MET A 385 -13.18 -19.46 -31.22
C MET A 385 -11.92 -19.27 -32.08
N ALA A 386 -11.41 -20.34 -32.74
CA ALA A 386 -10.16 -20.27 -33.51
C ALA A 386 -10.20 -19.20 -34.61
N GLY A 387 -11.33 -19.03 -35.29
CA GLY A 387 -11.51 -18.00 -36.32
C GLY A 387 -11.55 -16.55 -35.82
N LEU A 388 -11.70 -16.35 -34.51
CA LEU A 388 -11.71 -15.02 -33.89
C LEU A 388 -10.30 -14.55 -33.49
N ARG A 389 -9.31 -15.45 -33.50
CA ARG A 389 -7.93 -15.15 -33.11
C ARG A 389 -7.18 -14.44 -34.24
N TRP A 390 -7.41 -13.14 -34.40
CA TRP A 390 -6.77 -12.35 -35.45
C TRP A 390 -5.33 -11.96 -35.11
N LEU A 391 -4.97 -11.91 -33.82
CA LEU A 391 -3.60 -11.72 -33.36
C LEU A 391 -3.13 -12.95 -32.57
N GLU A 392 -1.86 -13.34 -32.77
CA GLU A 392 -1.27 -14.48 -32.06
C GLU A 392 -1.21 -14.27 -30.54
N SER A 393 -1.10 -13.01 -30.12
CA SER A 393 -1.10 -12.59 -28.71
C SER A 393 -2.46 -12.73 -28.03
N TRP A 394 -3.55 -12.96 -28.76
CA TRP A 394 -4.85 -13.22 -28.16
C TRP A 394 -4.95 -14.67 -27.71
N ASP A 395 -5.16 -14.87 -26.41
CA ASP A 395 -5.04 -16.15 -25.72
C ASP A 395 -6.32 -16.54 -24.96
N PHE A 396 -7.47 -16.32 -25.59
CA PHE A 396 -8.80 -16.69 -25.13
C PHE A 396 -9.21 -18.12 -25.48
#